data_AF-A0A538DKD5-F1
#
_entry.id   AF-A0A538DKD5-F1
#
_cell.length_a   1.000
_cell.length_b   1.000
_cell.length_c   1.000
_cell.angle_alpha   90.00
_cell.angle_beta   90.00
_cell.angle_gamma   90.00
#
_symmetry.space_group_name_H-M   'P 1'
#
loop_
_entity.id
_entity.type
_entity.pdbx_description
1 polymer ?
#
loop_
_entity_poly.entity_id
_entity_poly.type
_entity_poly.pdbx_seq_one_letter_code
_entity_poly.pdbx_strand_id
1 'polypeptide(L)'
;MSSQQAGSYKECRRSWPRRLNRPTTVIVITSLAEFSRSAELLAGLMLVIVPLLIALVGLVVWIVVGRSLKPVERMRVEVADITAHRLDRRVPLPDTNDEVGRLARTLNDMLDRLERSSNQQRQFVADASHELRTPVANIRAAVEVAAAHPEGADWSVVAADVLRQDVRMERLVSDLLLLARNDASPIPLRLESIDLRELV
;
A
#
# COMPACT_ATOMS: atom_id res chain seq x y z
N MET A 1 67.98 14.76 23.04
CA MET A 1 67.44 15.74 22.07
C MET A 1 66.10 16.25 22.58
N SER A 2 66.12 17.35 23.34
CA SER A 2 64.93 18.15 23.63
C SER A 2 65.43 19.58 23.80
N SER A 3 65.16 20.39 22.78
CA SER A 3 65.56 21.78 22.66
C SER A 3 64.66 22.63 23.55
N GLN A 4 65.18 23.02 24.71
CA GLN A 4 64.55 23.95 25.63
C GLN A 4 64.76 25.37 25.07
N GLN A 5 63.77 25.88 24.34
CA GLN A 5 63.79 27.23 23.79
C GLN A 5 63.63 28.25 24.91
N ALA A 6 64.65 29.10 25.04
CA ALA A 6 64.75 30.18 25.99
C ALA A 6 63.67 31.24 25.76
N GLY A 7 62.74 31.36 26.70
CA GLY A 7 61.87 32.53 26.81
C GLY A 7 62.72 33.74 27.24
N SER A 8 63.01 34.63 26.29
CA SER A 8 63.68 35.90 26.52
C SER A 8 62.79 36.81 27.38
N TYR A 9 62.88 36.68 28.70
CA TYR A 9 62.33 37.67 29.63
C TYR A 9 63.23 38.90 29.58
N LYS A 10 62.83 39.91 28.78
CA LYS A 10 63.41 41.24 28.87
C LYS A 10 63.10 41.80 30.25
N GLU A 11 64.09 41.74 31.13
CA GLU A 11 64.04 42.28 32.48
C GLU A 11 64.01 43.82 32.39
N CYS A 12 62.81 44.39 32.26
CA CYS A 12 62.59 45.82 32.23
C CYS A 12 62.69 46.37 33.66
N ARG A 13 63.93 46.56 34.13
CA ARG A 13 64.24 47.10 35.46
C ARG A 13 63.93 48.59 35.50
N ARG A 14 62.65 48.95 35.64
CA ARG A 14 62.20 50.32 35.88
C ARG A 14 62.15 50.58 37.37
N SER A 15 62.98 51.50 37.85
CA SER A 15 63.02 51.95 39.24
C SER A 15 61.73 52.67 39.62
N TRP A 16 60.93 52.08 40.50
CA TRP A 16 59.67 52.65 40.97
C TRP A 16 59.89 53.59 42.17
N PRO A 17 59.31 54.80 42.18
CA PRO A 17 59.35 55.67 43.35
C PRO A 17 58.51 55.07 44.49
N ARG A 18 59.15 54.85 45.64
CA ARG A 18 58.53 54.32 46.86
C ARG A 18 57.59 55.35 47.50
N ARG A 19 56.35 55.51 47.01
CA ARG A 19 55.17 55.91 47.82
C ARG A 19 53.88 55.70 47.03
N LEU A 20 53.14 54.61 47.27
CA LEU A 20 51.69 54.54 47.01
C LEU A 20 51.01 53.55 47.98
N ASN A 21 50.15 54.06 48.86
CA ASN A 21 49.23 53.30 49.72
C ASN A 21 47.88 53.08 49.01
N ARG A 22 47.90 52.70 47.72
CA ARG A 22 46.70 52.44 46.91
C ARG A 22 46.85 51.11 46.14
N PRO A 23 45.77 50.37 45.90
CA PRO A 23 45.84 49.09 45.20
C PRO A 23 46.44 49.29 43.82
N THR A 24 47.54 48.60 43.55
CA THR A 24 48.24 48.66 42.25
C THR A 24 47.77 47.49 41.40
N THR A 25 47.03 47.79 40.34
CA THR A 25 46.58 46.79 39.38
C THR A 25 47.73 46.47 38.42
N VAL A 26 48.21 45.23 38.46
CA VAL A 26 49.18 44.71 37.47
C VAL A 26 48.38 44.13 36.31
N ILE A 27 48.53 44.72 35.12
CA ILE A 27 47.90 44.23 33.89
C ILE A 27 48.91 43.32 33.20
N VAL A 28 48.60 42.03 33.12
CA VAL A 28 49.36 41.04 32.33
C VAL A 28 48.67 40.91 30.98
N ILE A 29 49.37 41.23 29.89
CA ILE A 29 48.88 41.06 28.52
C ILE A 29 49.59 39.83 27.97
N THR A 30 48.93 38.67 27.95
CA THR A 30 49.45 37.48 27.26
C THR A 30 49.01 37.52 25.80
N SER A 31 49.87 37.01 24.91
CA SER A 31 49.57 36.90 23.49
C SER A 31 48.42 35.91 23.25
N LEU A 32 47.30 36.35 22.66
CA LEU A 32 46.21 35.48 22.19
C LEU A 32 46.62 34.63 20.97
N ALA A 33 47.81 34.84 20.40
CA ALA A 33 48.25 34.19 19.17
C ALA A 33 48.50 32.68 19.31
N GLU A 34 48.76 32.18 20.53
CA GLU A 34 48.85 30.74 20.77
C GLU A 34 47.47 30.07 20.77
N PHE A 35 46.43 30.78 21.23
CA PHE A 35 45.05 30.28 21.21
C PHE A 35 44.45 30.29 19.79
N SER A 36 44.78 31.30 18.99
CA SER A 36 44.26 31.43 17.62
C SER A 36 44.81 30.37 16.67
N ARG A 37 46.08 29.94 16.81
CA ARG A 37 46.65 28.86 15.97
C ARG A 37 45.98 27.51 16.21
N SER A 38 45.67 27.18 17.45
CA SER A 38 44.92 25.95 17.77
C SER A 38 43.49 26.03 17.24
N ALA A 39 42.85 27.20 17.35
CA ALA A 39 41.51 27.44 16.81
C ALA A 39 41.44 27.34 15.28
N GLU A 40 42.43 27.87 14.55
CA GLU A 40 42.50 27.78 13.09
C GLU A 40 42.72 26.34 12.60
N LEU A 41 43.56 25.56 13.28
CA LEU A 41 43.75 24.14 12.97
C LEU A 41 42.48 23.32 13.21
N LEU A 42 41.79 23.56 14.32
CA LEU A 42 40.49 22.94 14.61
C LEU A 42 39.42 23.36 13.58
N ALA A 43 39.38 24.64 13.20
CA ALA A 43 38.44 25.15 12.21
C ALA A 43 38.69 24.56 10.81
N GLY A 44 39.95 24.47 10.37
CA GLY A 44 40.31 23.83 9.11
C GLY A 44 39.98 22.34 9.09
N LEU A 45 40.24 21.64 10.20
CA LEU A 45 39.88 20.23 10.34
C LEU A 45 38.36 20.02 10.28
N MET A 46 37.58 20.86 10.97
CA MET A 46 36.12 20.87 10.92
C MET A 46 35.60 21.08 9.49
N LEU A 47 36.23 21.97 8.73
CA LEU A 47 35.85 22.27 7.34
C LEU A 47 36.00 21.08 6.40
N VAL A 48 36.83 20.09 6.76
CA VAL A 48 37.00 18.84 6.01
C VAL A 48 36.18 17.70 6.61
N ILE A 49 36.21 17.51 7.93
CA ILE A 49 35.55 16.39 8.60
C ILE A 49 34.03 16.49 8.50
N VAL A 50 33.45 17.67 8.68
CA VAL A 50 31.99 17.86 8.65
C VAL A 50 31.40 17.48 7.29
N PRO A 51 31.86 18.02 6.14
CA PRO A 51 31.31 17.61 4.85
C PRO A 51 31.61 16.16 4.52
N LEU A 52 32.76 15.62 4.95
CA LEU A 52 33.07 14.20 4.77
C LEU A 52 32.07 13.31 5.52
N LEU A 53 31.72 13.64 6.76
CA LEU A 53 30.69 12.93 7.52
C LEU A 53 29.30 13.07 6.89
N ILE A 54 28.93 14.27 6.42
CA ILE A 54 27.65 14.48 5.73
C ILE A 54 27.58 13.63 4.45
N ALA A 55 28.66 13.62 3.65
CA ALA A 55 28.74 12.81 2.44
C ALA A 55 28.64 11.31 2.75
N LEU A 56 29.32 10.85 3.81
CA LEU A 56 29.26 9.47 4.26
C LEU A 56 27.84 9.07 4.68
N VAL A 57 27.18 9.89 5.51
CA VAL A 57 25.80 9.65 5.95
C VAL A 57 24.85 9.68 4.76
N GLY A 58 24.99 10.65 3.86
CA GLY A 58 24.18 10.76 2.64
C GLY A 58 24.31 9.53 1.75
N LEU A 59 25.54 9.02 1.57
CA LEU A 59 25.81 7.79 0.82
C LEU A 59 25.14 6.57 1.46
N VAL A 60 25.27 6.42 2.79
CA VAL A 60 24.65 5.30 3.53
C VAL A 60 23.12 5.37 3.41
N VAL A 61 22.52 6.54 3.62
CA VAL A 61 21.07 6.75 3.48
C VAL A 61 20.61 6.41 2.06
N TRP A 62 21.31 6.90 1.04
CA TRP A 62 20.99 6.64 -0.37
C TRP A 62 20.99 5.12 -0.68
N ILE A 63 22.01 4.40 -0.20
CA ILE A 63 22.10 2.94 -0.39
C ILE A 63 20.98 2.20 0.36
N VAL A 64 20.74 2.55 1.63
CA VAL A 64 19.73 1.87 2.47
C VAL A 64 18.32 2.11 1.96
N VAL A 65 17.96 3.37 1.67
CA VAL A 65 16.62 3.73 1.17
C VAL A 65 16.40 3.11 -0.21
N GLY A 66 17.37 3.23 -1.12
CA GLY A 66 17.28 2.63 -2.46
C GLY A 66 17.10 1.11 -2.42
N ARG A 67 17.78 0.41 -1.52
CA ARG A 67 17.58 -1.03 -1.31
C ARG A 67 16.23 -1.37 -0.68
N SER A 68 15.79 -0.59 0.29
CA SER A 68 14.54 -0.86 1.02
C SER A 68 13.29 -0.62 0.18
N LEU A 69 13.34 0.30 -0.79
CA LEU A 69 12.22 0.60 -1.70
C LEU A 69 12.21 -0.25 -2.97
N LYS A 70 13.32 -0.91 -3.31
CA LYS A 70 13.40 -1.78 -4.51
C LYS A 70 12.33 -2.88 -4.55
N PRO A 71 11.98 -3.57 -3.44
CA PRO A 71 10.91 -4.56 -3.45
C PRO A 71 9.55 -3.91 -3.75
N VAL A 72 9.27 -2.72 -3.22
CA VAL A 72 8.00 -2.01 -3.46
C VAL A 72 7.81 -1.71 -4.94
N GLU A 73 8.85 -1.28 -5.64
CA GLU A 73 8.77 -1.02 -7.08
C GLU A 73 8.50 -2.30 -7.89
N ARG A 74 9.07 -3.45 -7.48
CA ARG A 74 8.76 -4.74 -8.10
C ARG A 74 7.29 -5.12 -7.90
N MET A 75 6.75 -4.89 -6.70
CA MET A 75 5.33 -5.13 -6.42
C MET A 75 4.46 -4.21 -7.28
N ARG A 76 4.81 -2.93 -7.41
CA ARG A 76 4.09 -1.96 -8.25
C ARG A 76 3.97 -2.42 -9.69
N VAL A 77 5.08 -2.90 -10.26
CA VAL A 77 5.11 -3.42 -11.64
C VAL A 77 4.24 -4.67 -11.78
N GLU A 78 4.35 -5.63 -10.86
CA GLU A 78 3.54 -6.86 -10.95
C GLU A 78 2.05 -6.55 -10.82
N VAL A 79 1.64 -5.67 -9.91
CA VAL A 79 0.23 -5.26 -9.77
C VAL A 79 -0.26 -4.51 -11.00
N ALA A 80 0.57 -3.68 -11.63
CA ALA A 80 0.19 -2.96 -12.83
C ALA A 80 -0.11 -3.90 -14.01
N ASP A 81 0.50 -5.08 -14.02
CA ASP A 81 0.26 -6.12 -15.03
C ASP A 81 -0.97 -6.99 -14.69
N ILE A 82 -1.46 -6.97 -13.45
CA ILE A 82 -2.68 -7.70 -13.05
C ILE A 82 -3.90 -6.99 -13.63
N THR A 83 -4.66 -7.72 -14.45
CA THR A 83 -5.90 -7.24 -15.07
C THR A 83 -7.09 -8.04 -14.58
N ALA A 84 -8.30 -7.54 -14.79
CA ALA A 84 -9.56 -8.22 -14.44
C ALA A 84 -9.74 -9.62 -15.08
N HIS A 85 -8.89 -9.97 -16.05
CA HIS A 85 -8.92 -11.25 -16.75
C HIS A 85 -7.80 -12.21 -16.30
N ARG A 86 -6.83 -11.73 -15.50
CA ARG A 86 -5.65 -12.49 -15.05
C ARG A 86 -5.37 -12.25 -13.57
N LEU A 87 -6.33 -12.65 -12.72
CA LEU A 87 -6.20 -12.56 -11.27
C LEU A 87 -5.51 -13.77 -10.63
N ASP A 88 -5.10 -14.75 -11.44
CA ASP A 88 -4.34 -15.94 -11.01
C ASP A 88 -2.91 -15.59 -10.57
N ARG A 89 -2.41 -14.41 -10.95
CA ARG A 89 -1.08 -13.93 -10.57
C ARG A 89 -1.04 -13.41 -9.14
N ARG A 90 0.14 -13.51 -8.52
CA ARG A 90 0.40 -13.03 -7.16
C ARG A 90 1.65 -12.17 -7.13
N VAL A 91 1.65 -11.22 -6.21
CA VAL A 91 2.82 -10.39 -5.94
C VAL A 91 3.85 -11.23 -5.18
N PRO A 92 5.14 -11.21 -5.58
CA PRO A 92 6.17 -11.98 -4.92
C PRO A 92 6.32 -11.55 -3.46
N LEU A 93 6.33 -12.52 -2.54
CA LEU A 93 6.61 -12.26 -1.14
C LEU A 93 8.11 -12.06 -0.95
N PRO A 94 8.56 -10.93 -0.39
CA PRO A 94 9.94 -10.78 0.03
C PRO A 94 10.25 -11.76 1.17
N ASP A 95 11.48 -12.25 1.25
CA ASP A 95 11.96 -13.05 2.38
C ASP A 95 12.11 -12.23 3.69
N THR A 96 11.76 -10.95 3.68
CA THR A 96 11.77 -10.07 4.84
C THR A 96 10.42 -10.07 5.57
N ASN A 97 10.46 -10.21 6.89
CA ASN A 97 9.28 -10.12 7.77
C ASN A 97 9.02 -8.69 8.28
N ASP A 98 9.29 -7.70 7.43
CA ASP A 98 9.13 -6.28 7.72
C ASP A 98 7.76 -5.74 7.24
N GLU A 99 7.59 -4.42 7.26
CA GLU A 99 6.41 -3.70 6.77
C GLU A 99 6.14 -4.00 5.30
N VAL A 100 7.20 -4.18 4.50
CA VAL A 100 7.09 -4.46 3.06
C VAL A 100 6.55 -5.87 2.83
N GLY A 101 7.03 -6.86 3.58
CA GLY A 101 6.48 -8.22 3.56
C GLY A 101 5.01 -8.26 4.01
N ARG A 102 4.62 -7.43 5.00
CA ARG A 102 3.22 -7.30 5.42
C ARG A 102 2.33 -6.70 4.34
N LEU A 103 2.81 -5.68 3.63
CA LEU A 103 2.10 -5.09 2.49
C LEU A 103 1.87 -6.13 1.38
N ALA A 104 2.88 -6.92 1.04
CA ALA A 104 2.76 -7.99 0.04
C ALA A 104 1.67 -9.01 0.40
N ARG A 105 1.60 -9.42 1.68
CA ARG A 105 0.55 -10.32 2.19
C ARG A 105 -0.83 -9.71 2.05
N THR A 106 -1.04 -8.49 2.55
CA THR A 106 -2.33 -7.79 2.45
C THR A 106 -2.80 -7.61 1.00
N LEU A 107 -1.85 -7.35 0.09
CA LEU A 107 -2.13 -7.19 -1.32
C LEU A 107 -2.54 -8.52 -1.97
N ASN A 108 -1.86 -9.63 -1.64
CA ASN A 108 -2.27 -10.96 -2.09
C ASN A 108 -3.63 -11.38 -1.51
N ASP A 109 -3.93 -11.07 -0.25
CA ASP A 109 -5.25 -11.30 0.34
C ASP A 109 -6.36 -10.52 -0.40
N MET A 110 -6.06 -9.29 -0.83
CA MET A 110 -6.97 -8.49 -1.67
C MET A 110 -7.17 -9.15 -3.03
N LEU A 111 -6.10 -9.61 -3.68
CA LEU A 111 -6.16 -10.32 -4.96
C LEU A 111 -6.99 -11.61 -4.85
N ASP A 112 -6.81 -12.39 -3.78
CA ASP A 112 -7.58 -13.60 -3.51
C ASP A 112 -9.08 -13.31 -3.36
N ARG A 113 -9.43 -12.19 -2.71
CA ARG A 113 -10.82 -11.76 -2.57
C ARG A 113 -11.41 -11.35 -3.92
N LEU A 114 -10.64 -10.63 -4.72
CA LEU A 114 -11.07 -10.18 -6.04
C LEU A 114 -11.23 -11.35 -7.02
N GLU A 115 -10.32 -12.33 -6.99
CA GLU A 115 -10.42 -13.54 -7.79
C GLU A 115 -11.67 -14.35 -7.45
N ARG A 116 -11.93 -14.57 -6.15
CA ARG A 116 -13.14 -15.25 -5.69
C ARG A 116 -14.41 -14.54 -6.15
N SER A 117 -14.48 -13.22 -5.99
CA SER A 117 -15.64 -12.43 -6.43
C SER A 117 -15.81 -12.48 -7.95
N SER A 118 -14.72 -12.38 -8.73
CA SER A 118 -14.79 -12.49 -10.19
C SER A 118 -15.26 -13.86 -10.65
N ASN A 119 -14.77 -14.94 -10.03
CA ASN A 119 -15.18 -16.31 -10.35
C ASN A 119 -16.67 -16.54 -10.03
N GLN A 120 -17.14 -16.06 -8.88
CA GLN A 120 -18.56 -16.12 -8.51
C GLN A 120 -19.44 -15.36 -9.52
N GLN A 121 -19.04 -14.15 -9.92
CA GLN A 121 -19.77 -13.38 -10.92
C GLN A 121 -19.84 -14.11 -12.28
N ARG A 122 -18.73 -14.71 -12.73
CA ARG A 122 -18.70 -15.47 -13.98
C ARG A 122 -19.61 -16.69 -13.93
N GLN A 123 -19.57 -17.43 -12.82
CA GLN A 123 -20.43 -18.59 -12.61
C GLN A 123 -21.91 -18.18 -12.58
N PHE A 124 -22.26 -17.12 -11.85
CA PHE A 124 -23.61 -16.58 -11.82
C PHE A 124 -24.13 -16.19 -13.21
N VAL A 125 -23.31 -15.50 -14.02
CA VAL A 125 -23.68 -15.14 -15.40
C VAL A 125 -23.86 -16.38 -16.29
N ALA A 126 -22.99 -17.39 -16.13
CA ALA A 126 -23.10 -18.64 -16.86
C ALA A 126 -24.40 -19.39 -16.51
N ASP A 127 -24.68 -19.54 -15.22
CA ASP A 127 -25.88 -20.22 -14.70
C ASP A 127 -27.16 -19.49 -15.14
N ALA A 128 -27.19 -18.16 -15.03
CA ALA A 128 -28.31 -17.35 -15.51
C ALA A 128 -28.52 -17.52 -17.02
N SER A 129 -27.44 -17.53 -17.81
CA SER A 129 -27.52 -17.73 -19.26
C SER A 129 -28.05 -19.12 -19.63
N HIS A 130 -27.66 -20.15 -18.87
CA HIS A 130 -28.14 -21.51 -19.05
C HIS A 130 -29.62 -21.66 -18.70
N GLU A 131 -30.03 -21.14 -17.54
CA GLU A 131 -31.43 -21.19 -17.09
C GLU A 131 -32.37 -20.40 -18.00
N LEU A 132 -31.91 -19.30 -18.61
CA LEU A 132 -32.69 -18.53 -19.59
C LEU A 132 -32.73 -19.17 -20.99
N ARG A 133 -31.69 -19.93 -21.39
CA ARG A 133 -31.66 -20.58 -22.70
C ARG A 133 -32.75 -21.65 -22.84
N THR A 134 -33.02 -22.41 -21.78
CA THR A 134 -34.03 -23.47 -21.76
C THR A 134 -35.45 -22.98 -22.11
N PRO A 135 -36.05 -21.99 -21.40
CA PRO A 135 -37.38 -21.50 -21.73
C PRO A 135 -37.44 -20.89 -23.13
N VAL A 136 -36.38 -20.20 -23.59
CA VAL A 136 -36.29 -19.68 -24.96
C VAL A 136 -36.31 -20.81 -26.00
N ALA A 137 -35.58 -21.90 -25.76
CA ALA A 137 -35.58 -23.07 -26.64
C ALA A 137 -36.95 -23.75 -26.67
N ASN A 138 -37.64 -23.84 -25.52
CA ASN A 138 -38.98 -24.42 -25.44
C ASN A 138 -40.03 -23.59 -26.20
N ILE A 139 -40.04 -22.26 -26.01
CA ILE A 139 -40.89 -21.34 -26.78
C ILE A 139 -40.66 -21.53 -28.27
N ARG A 140 -39.39 -21.54 -28.68
CA ARG A 140 -39.02 -21.72 -30.09
C ARG A 140 -39.52 -23.04 -30.65
N ALA A 141 -39.30 -24.15 -29.94
CA ALA A 141 -39.74 -25.47 -30.38
C ALA A 141 -41.27 -25.56 -30.48
N ALA A 142 -42.01 -25.04 -29.49
CA ALA A 142 -43.46 -25.03 -29.50
C ALA A 142 -44.03 -24.25 -30.71
N VAL A 143 -43.46 -23.08 -31.00
CA VAL A 143 -43.88 -22.24 -32.13
C VAL A 143 -43.47 -22.87 -33.47
N GLU A 144 -42.26 -23.43 -33.60
CA GLU A 144 -41.79 -24.10 -34.82
C GLU A 144 -42.67 -25.31 -35.18
N VAL A 145 -43.02 -26.15 -34.20
CA VAL A 145 -43.88 -27.33 -34.41
C VAL A 145 -45.29 -26.91 -34.84
N ALA A 146 -45.87 -25.91 -34.19
CA ALA A 146 -47.20 -25.40 -34.50
C ALA A 146 -47.26 -24.73 -35.88
N ALA A 147 -46.23 -23.96 -36.24
CA ALA A 147 -46.12 -23.33 -37.54
C ALA A 147 -45.90 -24.34 -38.68
N ALA A 148 -45.18 -25.45 -38.42
CA ALA A 148 -44.95 -26.50 -39.40
C ALA A 148 -46.22 -27.33 -39.71
N HIS A 149 -47.17 -27.42 -38.78
CA HIS A 149 -48.41 -28.20 -38.95
C HIS A 149 -49.67 -27.39 -38.56
N PRO A 150 -50.02 -26.32 -39.31
CA PRO A 150 -51.06 -25.37 -38.89
C PRO A 150 -52.44 -25.99 -38.71
N GLU A 151 -52.75 -27.03 -39.47
CA GLU A 151 -54.07 -27.67 -39.52
C GLU A 151 -54.32 -28.62 -38.35
N GLY A 152 -53.25 -29.08 -37.69
CA GLY A 152 -53.30 -29.92 -36.48
C GLY A 152 -52.83 -29.21 -35.22
N ALA A 153 -52.38 -27.96 -35.33
CA ALA A 153 -51.88 -27.18 -34.20
C ALA A 153 -53.02 -26.50 -33.43
N ASP A 154 -53.09 -26.76 -32.13
CA ASP A 154 -53.93 -25.96 -31.23
C ASP A 154 -53.13 -24.74 -30.73
N TRP A 155 -53.32 -23.61 -31.41
CA TRP A 155 -52.67 -22.34 -31.06
C TRP A 155 -53.00 -21.85 -29.66
N SER A 156 -54.14 -22.26 -29.08
CA SER A 156 -54.48 -21.90 -27.70
C SER A 156 -53.54 -22.60 -26.69
N VAL A 157 -53.17 -23.85 -26.96
CA VAL A 157 -52.22 -24.62 -26.16
C VAL A 157 -50.81 -24.05 -26.29
N VAL A 158 -50.41 -23.68 -27.52
CA VAL A 158 -49.10 -23.05 -27.78
C VAL A 158 -49.00 -21.70 -27.06
N ALA A 159 -50.02 -20.85 -27.17
CA ALA A 159 -50.06 -19.56 -26.47
C ALA A 159 -50.00 -19.74 -24.94
N ALA A 160 -50.72 -20.73 -24.40
CA ALA A 160 -50.66 -21.06 -22.99
C ALA A 160 -49.26 -21.54 -22.55
N ASP A 161 -48.55 -22.31 -23.37
CA ASP A 161 -47.18 -22.74 -23.07
C ASP A 161 -46.19 -21.57 -23.11
N VAL A 162 -46.29 -20.70 -24.12
CA VAL A 162 -45.47 -19.48 -24.22
C VAL A 162 -45.67 -18.60 -23.00
N LEU A 163 -46.91 -18.35 -22.58
CA LEU A 163 -47.21 -17.57 -21.36
C LEU A 163 -46.63 -18.22 -20.10
N ARG A 164 -46.62 -19.55 -19.99
CA ARG A 164 -45.97 -20.23 -18.86
C ARG A 164 -44.47 -20.03 -18.85
N GLN A 165 -43.81 -20.12 -20.02
CA GLN A 165 -42.37 -19.89 -20.12
C GLN A 165 -42.01 -18.43 -19.81
N ASP A 166 -42.84 -17.48 -20.24
CA ASP A 166 -42.67 -16.04 -19.94
C ASP A 166 -42.71 -15.75 -18.44
N VAL A 167 -43.74 -16.24 -17.73
CA VAL A 167 -43.83 -16.13 -16.26
C VAL A 167 -42.63 -16.76 -15.56
N ARG A 168 -42.09 -17.87 -16.10
CA ARG A 168 -40.88 -18.50 -15.56
C ARG A 168 -39.64 -17.61 -15.75
N MET A 169 -39.50 -16.99 -16.92
CA MET A 169 -38.41 -16.06 -17.20
C MET A 169 -38.50 -14.80 -16.31
N GLU A 170 -39.70 -14.26 -16.09
CA GLU A 170 -39.92 -13.12 -15.19
C GLU A 170 -39.47 -13.43 -13.77
N ARG A 171 -39.83 -14.60 -13.23
CA ARG A 171 -39.38 -15.05 -11.90
C ARG A 171 -37.86 -15.19 -11.85
N LEU A 172 -37.25 -15.83 -12.84
CA LEU A 172 -35.79 -15.96 -12.95
C LEU A 172 -35.11 -14.59 -12.92
N VAL A 173 -35.57 -13.64 -13.73
CA VAL A 173 -35.02 -12.27 -13.75
C VAL A 173 -35.19 -11.57 -12.40
N SER A 174 -36.36 -11.72 -11.76
CA SER A 174 -36.61 -11.15 -10.44
C SER A 174 -35.66 -11.72 -9.38
N ASP A 175 -35.45 -13.04 -9.37
CA ASP A 175 -34.53 -13.73 -8.46
C ASP A 175 -33.09 -13.25 -8.70
N LEU A 176 -32.66 -13.15 -9.96
CA LEU A 176 -31.32 -12.63 -10.32
C LEU A 176 -31.12 -11.19 -9.85
N LEU A 177 -32.13 -10.32 -9.98
CA LEU A 177 -32.09 -8.93 -9.49
C LEU A 177 -32.05 -8.84 -7.97
N LEU A 178 -32.73 -9.75 -7.28
CA LEU A 178 -32.72 -9.86 -5.82
C LEU A 178 -31.33 -10.28 -5.32
N LEU A 179 -30.74 -11.30 -5.94
CA LEU A 179 -29.37 -11.75 -5.66
C LEU A 179 -28.35 -10.63 -5.89
N ALA A 180 -28.39 -9.96 -7.04
CA ALA A 180 -27.46 -8.88 -7.37
C ALA A 180 -27.53 -7.69 -6.38
N ARG A 181 -28.71 -7.40 -5.81
CA ARG A 181 -28.88 -6.34 -4.79
C ARG A 181 -28.25 -6.73 -3.46
N ASN A 182 -28.38 -7.99 -3.05
CA ASN A 182 -27.78 -8.48 -1.80
C ASN A 182 -26.25 -8.54 -1.88
N ASP A 183 -25.68 -8.83 -3.05
CA ASP A 183 -24.22 -8.78 -3.26
C ASP A 183 -23.66 -7.36 -3.18
N ALA A 184 -24.42 -6.35 -3.64
CA ALA A 184 -23.98 -4.95 -3.63
C ALA A 184 -24.11 -4.25 -2.27
N SER A 185 -24.96 -4.76 -1.38
CA SER A 185 -25.08 -4.29 0.01
C SER A 185 -25.42 -5.48 0.89
N PRO A 186 -24.45 -6.00 1.67
CA PRO A 186 -24.75 -7.03 2.65
C PRO A 186 -25.79 -6.47 3.61
N ILE A 187 -27.03 -6.94 3.49
CA ILE A 187 -28.08 -6.58 4.45
C ILE A 187 -27.59 -7.08 5.80
N PRO A 188 -27.37 -6.21 6.81
CA PRO A 188 -26.92 -6.67 8.11
C PRO A 188 -27.96 -7.62 8.66
N LEU A 189 -27.61 -8.91 8.73
CA LEU A 189 -28.49 -9.93 9.28
C LEU A 189 -28.69 -9.65 10.75
N ARG A 190 -29.91 -9.23 11.11
CA ARG A 190 -30.32 -9.07 12.50
C ARG A 190 -30.68 -10.46 13.03
N LEU A 191 -29.67 -11.15 13.55
CA LEU A 191 -29.84 -12.46 14.17
C LEU A 191 -30.50 -12.25 15.53
N GLU A 192 -31.69 -12.82 15.71
CA GLU A 192 -32.41 -12.88 16.98
C GLU A 192 -32.57 -14.34 17.38
N SER A 193 -32.29 -14.66 18.66
CA SER A 193 -32.47 -16.01 19.17
C SER A 193 -33.96 -16.28 19.36
N ILE A 194 -34.54 -17.12 18.51
CA ILE A 194 -35.92 -17.60 18.63
C ILE A 194 -35.89 -19.03 19.16
N ASP A 195 -36.66 -19.33 20.21
CA ASP A 195 -36.85 -20.71 20.66
C ASP A 195 -37.78 -21.43 19.68
N LEU A 196 -37.25 -22.43 18.98
CA LEU A 196 -38.00 -23.21 17.99
C LEU A 196 -39.17 -23.99 18.61
N ARG A 197 -39.22 -24.14 19.94
CA ARG A 197 -40.35 -24.76 20.64
C ARG A 197 -41.59 -23.86 20.70
N GLU A 198 -41.45 -22.55 20.49
CA GLU A 198 -42.60 -21.63 20.41
C GLU A 198 -43.26 -21.60 19.02
N LEU A 199 -42.66 -22.23 18.01
CA LEU A 199 -43.17 -22.26 16.63
C LEU A 199 -43.92 -23.53 16.24
N VAL A 200 -44.19 -24.44 17.18
CA VAL A 200 -44.92 -25.70 16.97
C VAL A 200 -46.13 -25.78 17.89
#